data_AF-A0A359H179-F1
#
_entry.id   AF-A0A359H179-F1
#
_cell.length_a   1.000
_cell.length_b   1.000
_cell.length_c   1.000
_cell.angle_alpha   90.00
_cell.angle_beta   90.00
_cell.angle_gamma   90.00
#
_symmetry.space_group_name_H-M   'P 1'
#
loop_
_entity.id
_entity.type
_entity.pdbx_description
1 polymer ?
#
loop_
_entity_poly.entity_id
_entity_poly.type
_entity_poly.pdbx_seq_one_letter_code
_entity_poly.pdbx_strand_id
1 'polypeptide(L)'
;MHRPVQLANAATIVVVAFSLICWLFVVVLPDFSFWVANSWFHMINLDVVRANQPVSFVTAILGAIALGVVTWASFYAFAEIYNRLIKK
;
A
#
# COMPACT_ATOMS: atom_id res chain seq x y z
N MET A 1 -25.13 -1.66 -4.48
CA MET A 1 -24.82 -1.91 -3.05
C MET A 1 -23.55 -2.76 -2.98
N HIS A 2 -22.44 -2.20 -2.53
CA HIS A 2 -21.19 -2.97 -2.41
C HIS A 2 -21.34 -4.02 -1.31
N ARG A 3 -20.73 -5.20 -1.46
CA ARG A 3 -20.63 -6.16 -0.36
C ARG A 3 -19.37 -5.81 0.45
N PRO A 4 -19.49 -5.23 1.67
CA PRO A 4 -18.37 -4.55 2.33
C PRO A 4 -17.15 -5.44 2.58
N VAL A 5 -17.38 -6.68 3.02
CA VAL A 5 -16.31 -7.65 3.30
C VAL A 5 -15.55 -8.02 2.02
N GLN A 6 -16.25 -8.25 0.92
CA GLN A 6 -15.61 -8.62 -0.35
C GLN A 6 -14.78 -7.47 -0.91
N LEU A 7 -15.27 -6.23 -0.80
CA LEU A 7 -14.51 -5.04 -1.20
C LEU A 7 -13.24 -4.90 -0.34
N ALA A 8 -13.38 -5.01 0.99
CA ALA A 8 -12.27 -4.92 1.93
C ALA A 8 -11.21 -6.02 1.67
N ASN A 9 -11.63 -7.27 1.46
CA ASN A 9 -10.73 -8.37 1.16
C ASN A 9 -9.97 -8.13 -0.16
N ALA A 10 -10.67 -7.74 -1.22
CA ALA A 10 -10.04 -7.50 -2.52
C ALA A 10 -8.99 -6.38 -2.44
N ALA A 11 -9.35 -5.25 -1.81
CA ALA A 11 -8.43 -4.13 -1.61
C ALA A 11 -7.20 -4.56 -0.80
N THR A 12 -7.42 -5.31 0.29
CA THR A 12 -6.35 -5.78 1.17
C THR A 12 -5.38 -6.70 0.44
N ILE A 13 -5.88 -7.68 -0.32
CA ILE A 13 -5.04 -8.62 -1.08
C ILE A 13 -4.16 -7.85 -2.07
N VAL A 14 -4.74 -6.92 -2.82
CA VAL A 14 -4.00 -6.12 -3.81
C VAL A 14 -2.93 -5.27 -3.13
N VAL A 15 -3.28 -4.55 -2.06
CA VAL A 15 -2.35 -3.65 -1.38
C VAL A 15 -1.20 -4.41 -0.69
N VAL A 16 -1.50 -5.54 -0.03
CA VAL A 16 -0.48 -6.37 0.61
C VAL A 16 0.47 -6.97 -0.43
N ALA A 17 -0.07 -7.53 -1.52
CA ALA A 17 0.75 -8.08 -2.59
C ALA A 17 1.64 -7.00 -3.23
N PHE A 18 1.07 -5.83 -3.51
CA PHE A 18 1.81 -4.70 -4.06
C PHE A 18 2.91 -4.22 -3.11
N SER A 19 2.64 -4.11 -1.81
CA SER A 19 3.64 -3.73 -0.81
C SER A 19 4.83 -4.68 -0.78
N LEU A 20 4.60 -6.00 -0.83
CA LEU A 20 5.67 -7.00 -0.85
C LEU A 20 6.45 -6.99 -2.16
N ILE A 21 5.76 -6.78 -3.30
CA ILE A 21 6.42 -6.60 -4.60
C ILE A 21 7.30 -5.35 -4.58
N CYS A 22 6.81 -4.23 -4.05
CA CYS A 22 7.61 -3.01 -3.91
C CYS A 22 8.86 -3.26 -3.05
N TRP A 23 8.72 -3.94 -1.91
CA TRP A 23 9.86 -4.28 -1.08
C TRP A 23 10.89 -5.14 -1.84
N LEU A 24 10.43 -6.18 -2.55
CA LEU A 24 11.32 -7.04 -3.35
C LEU A 24 12.08 -6.24 -4.41
N PHE A 25 11.41 -5.31 -5.10
CA PHE A 25 12.03 -4.44 -6.09
C PHE A 25 13.09 -3.52 -5.47
N VAL A 26 12.81 -2.92 -4.31
CA VAL A 26 13.79 -2.05 -3.63
C VAL A 26 15.01 -2.84 -3.16
N VAL A 27 14.85 -4.12 -2.80
CA VAL A 27 15.96 -5.00 -2.39
C VAL A 27 16.81 -5.44 -3.59
N VAL A 28 16.18 -5.81 -4.71
CA VAL A 28 16.88 -6.42 -5.86
C VAL A 28 17.33 -5.37 -6.88
N LEU A 29 16.54 -4.32 -7.10
CA LEU A 29 16.75 -3.26 -8.09
C LEU A 29 16.52 -1.87 -7.46
N PRO A 30 17.34 -1.46 -6.47
CA PRO A 30 17.12 -0.21 -5.71
C PRO A 30 17.11 1.03 -6.59
N ASP A 31 18.05 1.17 -7.53
CA ASP A 31 18.14 2.36 -8.39
C ASP A 31 16.97 2.48 -9.36
N PHE A 32 16.53 1.36 -9.95
CA PHE A 32 15.33 1.33 -10.76
C PHE A 32 14.09 1.71 -9.94
N SER A 33 13.97 1.17 -8.72
CA SER A 33 12.86 1.47 -7.82
C SER A 33 12.81 2.96 -7.46
N PHE A 34 13.95 3.57 -7.17
CA PHE A 34 14.06 5.01 -6.90
C PHE A 34 13.83 5.87 -8.14
N TRP A 35 14.24 5.44 -9.32
CA TRP A 35 13.93 6.12 -10.58
C TRP A 35 12.42 6.16 -10.84
N VAL A 36 11.73 5.02 -10.67
CA VAL A 36 10.27 4.94 -10.77
C VAL A 36 9.61 5.84 -9.72
N ALA A 37 10.03 5.76 -8.45
CA ALA A 37 9.45 6.58 -7.39
C ALA A 37 9.64 8.09 -7.66
N ASN A 38 10.83 8.51 -8.11
CA ASN A 38 11.09 9.91 -8.47
C ASN A 38 10.19 10.40 -9.62
N SER A 39 9.80 9.52 -10.55
CA SER A 39 8.89 9.89 -11.65
C SER A 39 7.48 10.28 -11.19
N TRP A 40 7.07 9.88 -9.98
CA TRP A 40 5.74 10.20 -9.44
C TRP A 40 5.69 11.54 -8.73
N PHE A 41 6.83 12.04 -8.25
CA PHE A 41 6.91 13.30 -7.50
C PHE A 41 7.48 14.42 -8.36
N HIS A 42 6.79 15.56 -8.39
CA HIS A 42 7.17 16.69 -9.26
C HIS A 42 8.03 17.75 -8.54
N MET A 43 7.99 17.79 -7.20
CA MET A 43 8.70 18.80 -6.38
C MET A 43 9.38 18.24 -5.13
N ILE A 44 9.31 16.93 -4.90
CA ILE A 44 9.96 16.28 -3.76
C ILE A 44 11.25 15.62 -4.26
N ASN A 45 12.39 16.02 -3.69
CA ASN A 45 13.67 15.37 -3.96
C ASN A 45 13.80 14.11 -3.08
N LEU A 46 13.58 12.93 -3.66
CA LEU A 46 13.69 11.66 -2.92
C LEU A 46 15.13 11.26 -2.60
N ASP A 47 16.12 11.79 -3.32
CA ASP A 47 17.53 11.44 -3.10
C ASP A 47 18.01 11.88 -1.71
N VAL A 48 17.44 12.97 -1.17
CA VAL A 48 17.78 13.51 0.15
C VAL A 48 17.29 12.60 1.29
N VAL A 49 16.18 11.90 1.08
CA VAL A 49 15.54 11.03 2.09
C VAL A 49 15.77 9.54 1.81
N ARG A 50 16.59 9.22 0.80
CA ARG A 50 16.93 7.86 0.42
C ARG A 50 17.72 7.19 1.54
N ALA A 51 17.16 6.13 2.12
CA ALA A 51 17.87 5.32 3.09
C ALA A 51 19.03 4.56 2.43
N ASN A 52 20.14 4.41 3.17
CA ASN A 52 21.32 3.69 2.68
C ASN A 52 21.09 2.18 2.50
N GLN A 53 20.10 1.62 3.18
CA GLN A 53 19.78 0.20 3.15
C GLN A 53 18.27 0.00 3.13
N PRO A 54 17.77 -1.02 2.39
CA PRO A 54 16.36 -1.40 2.45
C PRO A 54 15.98 -1.90 3.85
N VAL A 55 14.71 -1.78 4.19
CA VAL A 55 14.18 -2.37 5.44
C VAL A 55 14.32 -3.89 5.42
N SER A 56 14.51 -4.49 6.59
CA SER A 56 14.61 -5.96 6.71
C SER A 56 13.31 -6.65 6.25
N PHE A 57 13.41 -7.92 5.85
CA PHE A 57 12.25 -8.72 5.48
C PHE A 57 11.20 -8.82 6.59
N VAL A 58 11.64 -8.96 7.84
CA VAL A 58 10.74 -9.02 9.01
C VAL A 58 9.97 -7.70 9.14
N THR A 59 10.66 -6.57 9.04
CA THR A 59 10.04 -5.24 9.08
C THR A 59 9.06 -5.05 7.91
N ALA A 60 9.40 -5.54 6.71
CA ALA A 60 8.54 -5.47 5.54
C ALA A 60 7.24 -6.28 5.72
N ILE A 61 7.31 -7.50 6.24
CA ILE A 61 6.12 -8.31 6.53
C ILE A 61 5.24 -7.63 7.57
N LEU A 62 5.82 -7.15 8.67
CA LEU A 62 5.05 -6.47 9.71
C LEU A 62 4.37 -5.21 9.16
N GLY A 63 5.08 -4.45 8.32
CA GLY A 63 4.54 -3.31 7.60
C GLY A 63 3.39 -3.69 6.67
N ALA A 64 3.52 -4.77 5.89
CA ALA A 64 2.47 -5.26 5.00
C ALA A 64 1.23 -5.74 5.77
N ILE A 65 1.40 -6.44 6.90
CA ILE A 65 0.28 -6.85 7.77
C ILE A 65 -0.44 -5.62 8.33
N ALA A 66 0.31 -4.65 8.87
CA ALA A 66 -0.26 -3.42 9.40
C ALA A 66 -1.02 -2.63 8.32
N LEU A 67 -0.42 -2.48 7.15
CA LEU A 67 -1.04 -1.84 5.98
C LEU A 67 -2.31 -2.60 5.53
N GLY A 68 -2.29 -3.93 5.57
CA GLY A 68 -3.43 -4.77 5.25
C GLY A 68 -4.60 -4.56 6.22
N VAL A 69 -4.33 -4.52 7.53
CA VAL A 69 -5.37 -4.24 8.55
C VAL A 69 -6.01 -2.87 8.33
N VAL A 70 -5.19 -1.83 8.11
CA VAL A 70 -5.67 -0.47 7.83
C VAL A 70 -6.52 -0.45 6.55
N THR A 71 -6.01 -1.06 5.48
CA THR A 71 -6.72 -1.13 4.18
C THR A 71 -8.07 -1.81 4.34
N TRP A 72 -8.12 -2.96 5.01
CA TRP A 72 -9.36 -3.70 5.22
C TRP A 72 -10.39 -2.85 5.96
N ALA A 73 -9.99 -2.24 7.07
CA ALA A 73 -10.86 -1.41 7.89
C ALA A 73 -11.38 -0.19 7.11
N SER A 74 -10.51 0.49 6.36
CA SER A 74 -10.88 1.64 5.54
C SER A 74 -11.89 1.28 4.44
N PHE A 75 -11.66 0.21 3.69
CA PHE A 75 -12.54 -0.18 2.59
C PHE A 75 -13.86 -0.80 3.08
N TYR A 76 -13.85 -1.52 4.20
CA TYR A 76 -15.08 -1.96 4.85
C TYR A 76 -15.95 -0.77 5.27
N ALA A 77 -15.35 0.19 6.00
CA ALA A 77 -16.04 1.39 6.46
C ALA A 77 -16.56 2.23 5.28
N PHE A 78 -15.75 2.40 4.23
CA PHE A 78 -16.16 3.09 3.01
C PHE A 78 -17.41 2.45 2.39
N ALA A 79 -17.42 1.12 2.20
CA ALA A 79 -18.55 0.42 1.62
C ALA A 79 -19.82 0.53 2.49
N GLU A 80 -19.69 0.40 3.81
CA GLU A 80 -20.78 0.57 4.76
C GLU A 80 -21.40 1.98 4.68
N ILE A 81 -20.57 3.02 4.75
CA ILE A 81 -21.01 4.41 4.70
C ILE A 81 -21.66 4.71 3.35
N TYR A 82 -21.03 4.34 2.24
CA TYR A 82 -21.55 4.54 0.88
C TYR A 82 -22.93 3.88 0.71
N ASN A 83 -23.07 2.63 1.16
CA ASN A 83 -24.35 1.91 1.10
C ASN A 83 -25.44 2.58 1.94
N ARG A 84 -25.10 3.17 3.10
CA ARG A 84 -26.06 3.90 3.94
C ARG A 84 -26.48 5.22 3.31
N LEU A 85 -25.56 5.93 2.65
CA LEU A 85 -25.83 7.21 2.02
C LEU A 85 -26.72 7.07 0.78
N ILE A 86 -26.55 6.02 -0.03
CA ILE A 86 -27.40 5.77 -1.22
C ILE A 86 -28.79 5.24 -0.87
N LYS A 87 -28.92 4.62 0.31
CA LYS A 87 -30.22 4.17 0.82
C LYS A 87 -31.04 5.29 1.47
N LYS A 88 -30.42 6.44 1.74
CA LYS A 88 -31.12 7.68 2.09
C LYS A 88 -31.53 8.40 0.81
#